data_AF-A0A2G9TPT6-F1
#
_entry.id   AF-A0A2G9TPT6-F1
#
_cell.length_a   1.000
_cell.length_b   1.000
_cell.length_c   1.000
_cell.angle_alpha   90.00
_cell.angle_beta   90.00
_cell.angle_gamma   90.00
#
_symmetry.space_group_name_H-M   'P 1'
#
loop_
_entity.id
_entity.type
_entity.pdbx_description
1 polymer ?
#
loop_
_entity_poly.entity_id
_entity_poly.type
_entity_poly.pdbx_seq_one_letter_code
_entity_poly.pdbx_strand_id
1 'polypeptide(L)'
;PSRLEKKAQDCIDRGEFYEAHQVYRTLYFRMIQQENYEDLLQILCTGSQKLGGVKESLSALDLAELYAETLLKAKCEPSEKIFEQLYTMLIQLCDPNFPLPNADSLNKFISTCVKWWVHFAGF
;
A
#
# COMPACT_ATOMS: atom_id res chain seq x y z
N PRO A 1 -6.22 -15.83 -6.00
CA PRO A 1 -5.02 -15.51 -5.18
C PRO A 1 -3.78 -16.30 -5.61
N SER A 2 -2.66 -15.62 -5.84
CA SER A 2 -1.37 -16.27 -6.07
C SER A 2 -0.91 -17.07 -4.84
N ARG A 3 0.02 -18.03 -5.01
CA ARG A 3 0.58 -18.81 -3.88
C ARG A 3 1.17 -17.92 -2.78
N LEU A 4 1.71 -16.75 -3.16
CA LEU A 4 2.30 -15.80 -2.22
C LEU A 4 1.24 -14.97 -1.50
N GLU A 5 0.15 -14.56 -2.16
CA GLU A 5 -0.98 -13.92 -1.45
C GLU A 5 -1.59 -14.87 -0.42
N LYS A 6 -1.73 -16.15 -0.76
CA LYS A 6 -2.18 -17.16 0.20
C LYS A 6 -1.20 -17.27 1.37
N LYS A 7 0.10 -17.32 1.09
CA LYS A 7 1.13 -17.33 2.15
C LYS A 7 1.06 -16.10 3.05
N ALA A 8 0.88 -14.90 2.49
CA ALA A 8 0.73 -13.67 3.27
C ALA A 8 -0.50 -13.74 4.19
N GLN A 9 -1.64 -14.21 3.66
CA GLN A 9 -2.84 -14.43 4.46
C GLN A 9 -2.60 -15.44 5.57
N ASP A 10 -2.00 -16.59 5.26
CA ASP A 10 -1.73 -17.63 6.25
C ASP A 10 -0.79 -17.11 7.37
N CYS A 11 0.18 -16.24 7.05
CA CYS A 11 1.02 -15.57 8.06
C CYS A 11 0.21 -14.62 8.94
N ILE A 12 -0.70 -13.82 8.37
CA ILE A 12 -1.59 -12.95 9.15
C ILE A 12 -2.47 -13.77 10.10
N ASP A 13 -3.06 -14.86 9.61
CA ASP A 13 -3.93 -15.73 10.39
C ASP A 13 -3.18 -16.41 11.56
N ARG A 14 -1.86 -16.61 11.43
CA ARG A 14 -0.99 -17.12 12.49
C ARG A 14 -0.40 -16.04 13.40
N GLY A 15 -0.66 -14.75 13.16
CA GLY A 15 -0.04 -13.65 13.89
C GLY A 15 1.44 -13.40 13.52
N GLU A 16 1.92 -13.97 12.42
CA GLU A 16 3.27 -13.78 11.90
C GLU A 16 3.34 -12.51 11.04
N PHE A 17 3.02 -11.36 11.63
CA PHE A 17 2.80 -10.12 10.86
C PHE A 17 4.05 -9.61 10.14
N TYR A 18 5.22 -9.73 10.77
CA TYR A 18 6.50 -9.41 10.12
C TYR A 18 6.70 -10.26 8.86
N GLU A 19 6.44 -11.56 8.93
CA GLU A 19 6.57 -12.47 7.78
C GLU A 19 5.54 -12.13 6.70
N ALA A 20 4.30 -11.82 7.08
CA ALA A 20 3.29 -11.36 6.14
C ALA A 20 3.75 -10.09 5.39
N HIS A 21 4.30 -9.11 6.12
CA HIS A 21 4.86 -7.89 5.53
C HIS A 21 6.00 -8.20 4.55
N GLN A 22 6.94 -9.07 4.92
CA GLN A 22 8.04 -9.48 4.01
C GLN A 22 7.52 -10.21 2.77
N VAL A 23 6.45 -10.99 2.88
CA VAL A 23 5.81 -11.62 1.71
C VAL A 23 5.20 -10.58 0.78
N TYR A 24 4.52 -9.55 1.29
CA TYR A 24 4.02 -8.44 0.46
C TYR A 24 5.16 -7.66 -0.22
N ARG A 25 6.26 -7.38 0.48
CA ARG A 25 7.44 -6.73 -0.13
C ARG A 25 8.08 -7.60 -1.22
N THR A 26 8.12 -8.92 -1.02
CA THR A 26 8.59 -9.87 -2.04
C THR A 26 7.70 -9.86 -3.28
N LEU A 27 6.37 -9.83 -3.09
CA LEU A 27 5.39 -9.67 -4.17
C LEU A 27 5.62 -8.35 -4.93
N TYR A 28 5.82 -7.24 -4.21
CA TYR A 28 6.11 -5.94 -4.80
C TYR A 28 7.30 -6.00 -5.76
N PHE A 29 8.48 -6.42 -5.30
CA PHE A 29 9.68 -6.43 -6.15
C PHE A 29 9.50 -7.35 -7.36
N ARG A 30 8.85 -8.50 -7.19
CA ARG A 30 8.56 -9.43 -8.28
C ARG A 30 7.65 -8.80 -9.33
N MET A 31 6.54 -8.18 -8.90
CA MET A 31 5.53 -7.67 -9.82
C MET A 31 5.97 -6.38 -10.50
N ILE A 32 6.79 -5.57 -9.83
CA ILE A 32 7.49 -4.44 -10.46
C ILE A 32 8.36 -4.91 -11.64
N GLN A 33 9.11 -6.01 -11.49
CA GLN A 33 9.93 -6.57 -12.58
C GLN A 33 9.09 -7.14 -13.73
N GLN A 34 7.86 -7.56 -13.44
CA GLN A 34 6.92 -8.09 -14.42
C GLN A 34 6.05 -7.00 -15.06
N GLU A 35 6.21 -5.74 -14.63
CA GLU A 35 5.38 -4.59 -15.05
C GLU A 35 3.88 -4.82 -14.85
N ASN A 36 3.50 -5.73 -13.93
CA ASN A 36 2.11 -6.01 -13.61
C ASN A 36 1.61 -5.04 -12.53
N TYR A 37 1.41 -3.78 -12.94
CA TYR A 37 1.10 -2.69 -12.02
C TYR A 37 -0.32 -2.74 -11.47
N GLU A 38 -1.32 -3.11 -12.28
CA GLU A 38 -2.72 -3.11 -11.84
C GLU A 38 -2.96 -4.11 -10.70
N ASP A 39 -2.51 -5.35 -10.87
CA ASP A 39 -2.63 -6.36 -9.80
C ASP A 39 -1.78 -5.98 -8.59
N LEU A 40 -0.62 -5.34 -8.81
CA LEU A 40 0.26 -4.90 -7.74
C LEU A 40 -0.42 -3.84 -6.86
N LEU A 41 -1.05 -2.84 -7.47
CA LEU A 41 -1.81 -1.82 -6.74
C LEU A 41 -2.91 -2.45 -5.87
N GLN A 42 -3.65 -3.43 -6.41
CA GLN A 42 -4.66 -4.17 -5.65
C GLN A 42 -4.06 -4.92 -4.46
N ILE A 43 -2.94 -5.61 -4.66
CA ILE A 43 -2.25 -6.38 -3.61
C ILE A 43 -1.72 -5.47 -2.51
N LEU A 44 -1.12 -4.33 -2.86
CA LEU A 44 -0.56 -3.37 -1.90
C LEU A 44 -1.67 -2.71 -1.07
N CYS A 45 -2.75 -2.26 -1.71
CA CYS A 45 -3.90 -1.69 -1.01
C CYS A 45 -4.51 -2.72 -0.05
N THR A 46 -4.75 -3.94 -0.52
CA THR A 46 -5.32 -5.03 0.30
C THR A 46 -4.39 -5.39 1.47
N GLY A 47 -3.08 -5.45 1.23
CA GLY A 47 -2.08 -5.75 2.25
C GLY A 47 -2.00 -4.66 3.32
N SER A 48 -2.01 -3.40 2.90
CA SER A 48 -2.02 -2.23 3.81
C SER A 48 -3.25 -2.25 4.72
N GLN A 49 -4.43 -2.56 4.16
CA GLN A 49 -5.67 -2.69 4.94
C GLN A 49 -5.61 -3.82 5.96
N LYS A 50 -5.14 -5.01 5.54
CA LYS A 50 -5.08 -6.17 6.43
C LYS A 50 -4.10 -5.97 7.59
N LEU A 51 -2.91 -5.43 7.31
CA LEU A 51 -1.92 -5.14 8.35
C LEU A 51 -2.40 -4.01 9.27
N GLY A 52 -3.07 -2.99 8.72
CA GLY A 52 -3.69 -1.95 9.53
C GLY A 52 -4.80 -2.47 10.45
N GLY A 53 -5.64 -3.39 9.96
CA GLY A 53 -6.69 -4.03 10.74
C GLY A 53 -6.19 -4.81 11.96
N VAL A 54 -4.95 -5.30 11.93
CA VAL A 54 -4.27 -5.97 13.05
C VAL A 54 -3.30 -5.04 13.81
N LYS A 55 -3.37 -3.72 13.56
CA LYS A 55 -2.58 -2.65 14.20
C LYS A 55 -1.08 -2.67 13.90
N GLU A 56 -0.68 -3.31 12.82
CA GLU A 56 0.70 -3.27 12.29
C GLU A 56 0.89 -2.01 11.44
N SER A 57 0.80 -0.85 12.08
CA SER A 57 0.70 0.45 11.41
C SER A 57 1.90 0.80 10.53
N LEU A 58 3.11 0.45 10.97
CA LEU A 58 4.32 0.70 10.18
C LEU A 58 4.38 -0.15 8.91
N SER A 59 3.98 -1.42 9.01
CA SER A 59 3.92 -2.29 7.83
C SER A 59 2.78 -1.87 6.89
N ALA A 60 1.63 -1.45 7.44
CA ALA A 60 0.53 -0.91 6.64
C ALA A 60 0.95 0.36 5.88
N LEU A 61 1.66 1.27 6.54
CA LEU A 61 2.18 2.50 5.95
C LEU A 61 3.25 2.21 4.89
N ASP A 62 4.21 1.30 5.14
CA ASP A 62 5.21 0.89 4.14
C ASP A 62 4.53 0.39 2.86
N LEU A 63 3.49 -0.45 2.97
CA LEU A 63 2.76 -0.91 1.78
C LEU A 63 1.99 0.20 1.06
N ALA A 64 1.45 1.18 1.79
CA ALA A 64 0.79 2.34 1.19
C ALA A 64 1.80 3.26 0.48
N GLU A 65 3.01 3.43 1.03
CA GLU A 65 4.09 4.15 0.35
C GLU A 65 4.52 3.45 -0.93
N LEU A 66 4.69 2.12 -0.91
CA LEU A 66 4.98 1.33 -2.11
C LEU A 66 3.88 1.46 -3.16
N TYR A 67 2.62 1.57 -2.74
CA TYR A 67 1.50 1.82 -3.65
C TYR A 67 1.65 3.19 -4.33
N ALA A 68 1.91 4.25 -3.57
CA ALA A 68 2.08 5.60 -4.11
C ALA A 68 3.32 5.70 -5.03
N GLU A 69 4.42 5.02 -4.68
CA GLU A 69 5.61 4.91 -5.53
C GLU A 69 5.31 4.16 -6.83
N THR A 70 4.48 3.11 -6.78
CA THR A 70 4.04 2.36 -7.96
C THR A 70 3.24 3.25 -8.92
N LEU A 71 2.30 4.04 -8.40
CA LEU A 71 1.51 4.99 -9.20
C LEU A 71 2.41 5.96 -9.99
N LEU A 72 3.43 6.53 -9.34
CA LEU A 72 4.41 7.41 -9.98
C LEU A 72 5.24 6.68 -11.03
N LYS A 73 5.83 5.54 -10.65
CA LYS A 73 6.76 4.79 -11.50
C LYS A 73 6.08 4.28 -12.76
N ALA A 74 4.88 3.73 -12.62
CA ALA A 74 4.10 3.18 -13.71
C ALA A 74 3.35 4.25 -14.51
N LYS A 75 3.35 5.51 -14.05
CA LYS A 75 2.53 6.59 -14.61
C LYS A 75 1.08 6.14 -14.77
N CYS A 76 0.51 5.57 -13.72
CA CYS A 76 -0.88 5.12 -13.74
C CYS A 76 -1.82 6.32 -13.90
N GLU A 77 -2.68 6.30 -14.91
CA GLU A 77 -3.69 7.34 -15.09
C GLU A 77 -4.70 7.32 -13.93
N PRO A 78 -5.20 8.48 -13.49
CA PRO A 78 -6.25 8.54 -12.49
C PRO A 78 -7.50 7.77 -12.91
N SER A 79 -8.02 6.95 -12.01
CA SER A 79 -9.26 6.20 -12.21
C SER A 79 -10.04 6.11 -10.91
N GLU A 80 -11.34 5.87 -11.00
CA GLU A 80 -12.21 5.68 -9.83
C GLU A 80 -11.65 4.63 -8.87
N LYS A 81 -11.22 3.48 -9.40
CA LYS A 81 -10.57 2.41 -8.64
C LYS A 81 -9.35 2.89 -7.84
N ILE A 82 -8.47 3.68 -8.45
CA ILE A 82 -7.28 4.23 -7.75
C ILE A 82 -7.72 5.20 -6.65
N PHE A 83 -8.72 6.05 -6.91
CA PHE A 83 -9.24 6.97 -5.91
C PHE A 83 -9.89 6.26 -4.73
N GLU A 84 -10.67 5.20 -4.96
CA GLU A 84 -11.26 4.36 -3.91
C GLU A 84 -10.18 3.69 -3.04
N GLN A 85 -9.13 3.15 -3.67
CA GLN A 85 -8.00 2.54 -2.97
C GLN A 85 -7.24 3.58 -2.12
N LEU A 86 -6.93 4.75 -2.69
CA LEU A 86 -6.29 5.85 -1.96
C LEU A 86 -7.16 6.33 -0.80
N TYR A 87 -8.47 6.54 -1.04
CA TYR A 87 -9.42 6.96 -0.02
C TYR A 87 -9.45 5.96 1.15
N THR A 88 -9.48 4.66 0.86
CA THR A 88 -9.55 3.66 1.91
C THR A 88 -8.26 3.60 2.74
N MET A 89 -7.09 3.71 2.10
CA MET A 89 -5.82 3.81 2.83
C MET A 89 -5.75 5.09 3.66
N LEU A 90 -6.22 6.23 3.12
CA LEU A 90 -6.23 7.51 3.85
C LEU A 90 -7.13 7.47 5.08
N ILE A 91 -8.34 6.90 5.00
CA ILE A 91 -9.21 6.76 6.19
C ILE A 91 -8.49 6.00 7.28
N GLN A 92 -7.87 4.87 6.94
CA GLN A 92 -7.19 4.02 7.91
C GLN A 92 -5.97 4.72 8.51
N LEU A 93 -5.12 5.29 7.66
CA LEU A 93 -3.83 5.86 8.08
C LEU A 93 -3.98 7.20 8.81
N CYS A 94 -5.03 7.96 8.52
CA CYS A 94 -5.33 9.24 9.17
C CYS A 94 -6.26 9.10 10.39
N ASP A 95 -6.69 7.89 10.76
CA ASP A 95 -7.46 7.68 12.00
C ASP A 95 -6.60 8.12 13.21
N PRO A 96 -7.06 9.06 14.05
CA PRO A 96 -6.33 9.50 15.24
C PRO A 96 -5.96 8.38 16.21
N ASN A 97 -6.64 7.24 16.16
CA ASN A 97 -6.38 6.06 16.99
C ASN A 97 -5.44 5.05 16.31
N PHE A 98 -5.02 5.29 15.07
CA PHE A 98 -4.08 4.42 14.37
C PHE A 98 -2.66 4.63 14.94
N PRO A 99 -1.98 3.58 15.45
CA PRO A 99 -0.75 3.75 16.23
C PRO A 99 0.48 4.04 15.34
N LEU A 100 0.56 5.26 14.81
CA LEU A 100 1.75 5.77 14.12
C LEU A 100 2.74 6.40 15.12
N PRO A 101 4.06 6.26 14.91
CA PRO A 101 5.06 6.80 15.85
C PRO A 101 5.02 8.32 16.01
N ASN A 102 4.69 9.05 14.93
CA ASN A 102 4.58 10.50 14.94
C ASN A 102 3.70 11.00 13.78
N ALA A 103 3.25 12.25 13.87
CA ALA A 103 2.40 12.88 12.85
C ALA A 103 3.05 12.93 11.45
N ASP A 104 4.38 13.04 11.39
CA ASP A 104 5.12 13.14 10.14
C ASP A 104 5.27 11.81 9.40
N SER A 105 4.89 10.70 10.02
CA SER A 105 5.01 9.36 9.42
C SER A 105 4.27 9.27 8.08
N LEU A 106 3.18 10.02 7.91
CA LEU A 106 2.39 10.03 6.67
C LEU A 106 2.95 10.95 5.58
N ASN A 107 3.89 11.84 5.89
CA ASN A 107 4.31 12.90 4.97
C ASN A 107 4.86 12.32 3.66
N LYS A 108 5.60 11.22 3.73
CA LYS A 108 6.12 10.56 2.53
C LYS A 108 4.99 9.99 1.68
N PHE A 109 4.07 9.23 2.26
CA PHE A 109 2.90 8.70 1.55
C PHE A 109 2.06 9.82 0.89
N ILE A 110 1.64 10.82 1.67
CA ILE A 110 0.79 11.92 1.20
C ILE A 110 1.49 12.73 0.11
N SER A 111 2.75 13.14 0.34
CA SER A 111 3.49 13.92 -0.64
C SER A 111 3.72 13.16 -1.94
N THR A 112 3.89 11.84 -1.88
CA THR A 112 4.04 10.98 -3.06
C THR A 112 2.72 10.89 -3.85
N CYS A 113 1.58 10.74 -3.16
CA CYS A 113 0.26 10.77 -3.79
C CYS A 113 -0.03 12.12 -4.46
N VAL A 114 0.31 13.23 -3.80
CA VAL A 114 0.14 14.58 -4.37
C VAL A 114 1.04 14.76 -5.60
N LYS A 115 2.30 14.33 -5.56
CA LYS A 115 3.20 14.36 -6.72
C LYS A 115 2.63 13.57 -7.90
N TRP A 116 2.06 12.39 -7.64
CA TRP A 116 1.39 11.60 -8.66
C TRP A 116 0.21 12.37 -9.26
N TRP A 117 -0.66 12.94 -8.44
CA TRP A 117 -1.79 13.72 -8.93
C TRP A 117 -1.36 14.93 -9.78
N VAL A 118 -0.36 15.69 -9.33
CA VAL A 118 0.16 16.86 -10.06
C VAL A 118 0.65 16.49 -11.46
N HIS A 119 1.35 15.36 -11.60
CA HIS A 119 1.81 14.86 -12.90
C HIS A 119 0.66 14.67 -13.91
N PHE A 120 -0.54 14.30 -13.44
CA PHE A 120 -1.71 14.09 -14.32
C PHE A 120 -2.62 15.29 -14.44
N ALA A 121 -2.71 16.12 -13.41
CA ALA A 121 -3.55 17.31 -13.40
C ALA A 121 -2.98 18.45 -14.28
N GLY A 122 -1.76 18.30 -14.82
CA GLY A 122 -1.16 19.24 -15.76
C GLY A 122 -0.71 20.56 -15.13
N PHE A 123 -0.41 20.55 -13.82
CA PHE A 123 0.17 21.67 -13.09
C PHE A 123 1.70 21.65 -13.12
#